data_AF-A0A2R8CEY2-F1
#
_entry.id   AF-A0A2R8CEY2-F1
#
_cell.length_a   1.000
_cell.length_b   1.000
_cell.length_c   1.000
_cell.angle_alpha   90.00
_cell.angle_beta   90.00
_cell.angle_gamma   90.00
#
_symmetry.space_group_name_H-M   'P 1'
#
loop_
_entity.id
_entity.type
_entity.pdbx_description
1 polymer ?
#
loop_
_entity_poly.entity_id
_entity_poly.type
_entity_poly.pdbx_seq_one_letter_code
_entity_poly.pdbx_strand_id
1 'polypeptide(L)' 'MMLAQGIEFEEAPRHEPYGTVAVWRDPFGNRWDLLEFS' A
#
# COMPACT_ATOMS: atom_id res chain seq x y z
N MET A 1 -13.67 -4.85 6.07
CA MET A 1 -13.45 -4.43 4.67
C MET A 1 -13.19 -2.93 4.68
N MET A 2 -11.94 -2.50 4.59
CA MET A 2 -11.61 -1.07 4.54
C MET A 2 -11.80 -0.58 3.11
N LEU A 3 -12.94 0.06 2.85
CA LEU A 3 -13.26 0.76 1.61
C LEU A 3 -12.47 2.07 1.55
N ALA A 4 -11.19 2.00 1.22
CA ALA A 4 -10.36 3.17 0.99
C ALA A 4 -10.59 3.71 -0.42
N GLN A 5 -11.68 4.48 -0.61
CA GLN A 5 -11.84 5.46 -1.71
C GLN A 5 -11.23 5.06 -3.09
N GLY A 6 -11.56 3.87 -3.60
CA GLY A 6 -11.13 3.42 -4.93
C GLY A 6 -9.66 2.98 -5.05
N ILE A 7 -8.93 2.88 -3.95
CA ILE A 7 -7.56 2.37 -3.94
C ILE A 7 -7.59 0.85 -3.85
N GLU A 8 -7.06 0.18 -4.86
CA GLU A 8 -6.92 -1.27 -4.87
C GLU A 8 -5.53 -1.63 -4.34
N PHE A 9 -5.49 -2.21 -3.13
CA PHE A 9 -4.25 -2.72 -2.57
C PHE A 9 -3.83 -3.97 -3.33
N GLU A 10 -2.61 -3.96 -3.88
CA GLU A 10 -2.05 -5.08 -4.63
C GLU A 10 -1.67 -6.22 -3.67
N GLU A 11 -1.30 -5.86 -2.44
CA GLU A 11 -0.90 -6.76 -1.37
C GLU A 11 -1.23 -6.11 0.00
N ALA A 12 -1.48 -6.94 1.02
CA ALA A 12 -1.59 -6.46 2.40
C ALA A 12 -0.22 -5.91 2.88
N PRO A 13 -0.18 -4.81 3.66
CA PRO A 13 1.09 -4.21 4.08
C PRO A 13 2.07 -5.24 4.64
N ARG A 14 3.26 -5.32 4.04
CA ARG A 14 4.31 -6.24 4.47
C ARG A 14 5.12 -5.59 5.59
N HIS A 15 5.45 -6.38 6.60
CA HIS A 15 6.29 -5.94 7.70
C HIS A 15 7.72 -6.41 7.45
N GLU A 16 8.63 -5.46 7.24
CA GLU A 16 10.04 -5.72 7.01
C GLU A 16 10.86 -5.17 8.19
N PRO A 17 12.11 -5.65 8.41
CA PRO A 17 12.93 -5.24 9.56
C PRO A 17 13.20 -3.73 9.63
N TYR A 18 13.03 -3.03 8.52
CA TYR A 18 13.29 -1.60 8.36
C TYR A 18 12.01 -0.75 8.32
N GLY A 19 10.82 -1.36 8.43
CA GLY A 19 9.55 -0.64 8.36
C GLY A 19 8.42 -1.45 7.76
N THR A 20 7.25 -0.82 7.63
CA THR A 20 6.09 -1.41 6.96
C THR A 20 6.01 -0.89 5.53
N VAL A 21 5.91 -1.78 4.55
CA VAL A 21 5.75 -1.43 3.14
C VAL A 21 4.32 -1.74 2.71
N ALA A 22 3.60 -0.74 2.22
CA ALA A 22 2.28 -0.91 1.62
C ALA A 22 2.36 -0.59 0.12
N VAL A 23 1.80 -1.48 -0.71
CA VAL A 23 1.79 -1.31 -2.17
C VAL A 23 0.36 -1.33 -2.67
N TRP A 24 -0.02 -0.29 -3.41
CA TRP A 24 -1.35 -0.19 -3.99
C TRP A 24 -1.32 0.46 -5.38
N ARG A 25 -2.43 0.31 -6.10
CA ARG A 25 -2.67 0.98 -7.36
C ARG A 25 -3.82 1.96 -7.21
N ASP A 26 -3.61 3.19 -7.69
CA ASP A 26 -4.67 4.18 -7.75
C ASP A 26 -5.60 3.95 -8.97
N PRO A 27 -6.82 4.53 -8.97
CA PRO A 27 -7.77 4.39 -10.08
C PRO A 27 -7.26 4.83 -11.46
N PHE A 28 -6.23 5.67 -11.54
CA PHE A 28 -5.58 6.12 -12.78
C PHE A 28 -4.48 5.15 -13.26
N GLY A 29 -4.24 4.07 -12.52
CA GLY A 29 -3.31 3.01 -12.88
C GLY A 29 -1.89 3.22 -12.37
N ASN A 30 -1.60 4.28 -11.60
CA ASN A 30 -0.25 4.43 -11.03
C ASN A 30 -0.08 3.54 -9.81
N ARG A 31 1.12 2.98 -9.69
CA ARG A 31 1.53 2.14 -8.58
C ARG A 31 2.24 3.00 -7.55
N TRP A 32 1.83 2.88 -6.31
CA TRP A 32 2.41 3.57 -5.17
C TRP A 32 2.98 2.55 -4.19
N ASP A 33 4.20 2.82 -3.75
CA ASP A 33 4.83 2.19 -2.60
C ASP A 33 4.93 3.21 -1.47
N LEU A 34 4.47 2.81 -0.28
CA LEU A 34 4.63 3.57 0.94
C LEU A 34 5.52 2.76 1.87
N LEU A 35 6.64 3.35 2.27
CA LEU A 35 7.48 2.83 3.32
C LEU A 35 7.29 3.69 4.58
N GLU A 36 6.77 3.08 5.63
CA GLU A 36 6.71 3.66 6.96
C GLU A 36 7.90 3.15 7.78
N PHE A 37 8.82 4.05 8.13
CA PHE A 37 9.92 3.76 9.04
C PHE A 37 9.40 3.69 10.48
N SER A 38 9.85 2.69 11.23
CA SER A 38 9.60 2.60 12.69
C SER A 38 10.45 3.57 13.49
#